data_AF-A0A9P6TWP1-F1
#
_entry.id   AF-A0A9P6TWP1-F1
#
_cell.length_a   1.000
_cell.length_b   1.000
_cell.length_c   1.000
_cell.angle_alpha   90.00
_cell.angle_beta   90.00
_cell.angle_gamma   90.00
#
_symmetry.space_group_name_H-M   'P 1'
#
loop_
_entity.id
_entity.type
_entity.pdbx_description
1 polymer ?
#
loop_
_entity_poly.entity_id
_entity_poly.type
_entity_poly.pdbx_seq_one_letter_code
_entity_poly.pdbx_strand_id
1 'polypeptide(L)'
;MNRILRTVSFAKSTVAFTTQGQAHAKTAAKRAKVAASEKQQHTGSKSKSKVTAASAATTTSSKVSAKEIPGPQNDDGSRIRVWLMKSEPAAFSMDDLINSKDSTTHWDGVRNHEAKNLMKNNMKIGDRVLFYHSNVKEPGIVGLAKIVRESYPDHTAFDSKSHYYDTKSSKDDPRWFMVDVQFSRKLKRVLTLNELQQYKDKELSRMMLLRRGRLSVQPVTDAEMEFVMGLEEKDVDQDKE
;
A
#
# COMPACT_ATOMS: atom_id res chain seq x y z
N MET A 1 47.61 16.86 28.53
CA MET A 1 47.66 18.24 29.05
C MET A 1 48.57 19.06 28.14
N ASN A 2 48.12 20.21 27.63
CA ASN A 2 48.98 21.32 27.23
C ASN A 2 48.13 22.58 27.04
N ARG A 3 48.64 23.75 27.42
CA ARG A 3 48.01 25.07 27.17
C ARG A 3 48.65 25.71 25.94
N ILE A 4 47.91 26.57 25.26
CA ILE A 4 48.35 27.95 24.93
C ILE A 4 47.11 28.78 24.56
N LEU A 5 47.10 30.04 25.00
CA LEU A 5 46.08 31.04 24.69
C LEU A 5 46.61 31.99 23.62
N ARG A 6 45.74 32.52 22.74
CA ARG A 6 45.92 33.84 22.11
C ARG A 6 44.57 34.45 21.74
N THR A 7 44.45 35.74 21.99
CA THR A 7 43.24 36.58 21.85
C THR A 7 43.38 37.52 20.63
N VAL A 8 42.60 38.61 20.58
CA VAL A 8 42.60 39.76 19.62
C VAL A 8 42.20 39.45 18.16
N SER A 9 41.44 40.31 17.44
CA SER A 9 40.74 41.56 17.81
C SER A 9 39.48 41.78 16.95
N PHE A 10 38.58 42.67 17.40
CA PHE A 10 37.53 43.28 16.57
C PHE A 10 38.11 44.23 15.50
N ALA A 11 37.35 44.38 14.40
CA ALA A 11 37.32 45.59 13.59
C ALA A 11 35.86 45.90 13.19
N LYS A 12 35.48 47.19 13.13
CA LYS A 12 34.17 47.66 12.67
C LYS A 12 34.34 48.52 11.41
N SER A 13 33.43 48.38 10.45
CA SER A 13 32.94 49.49 9.63
C SER A 13 31.72 49.01 8.81
N THR A 14 30.76 49.79 8.32
CA THR A 14 30.10 51.09 8.64
C THR A 14 29.02 51.23 7.54
N VAL A 15 27.88 51.85 7.83
CA VAL A 15 26.69 51.93 6.95
C VAL A 15 26.77 52.98 5.84
N ALA A 16 26.04 52.78 4.72
CA ALA A 16 25.34 53.79 3.87
C ALA A 16 25.03 53.22 2.44
N PHE A 17 23.98 53.58 1.68
CA PHE A 17 22.70 54.29 1.92
C PHE A 17 21.70 53.98 0.76
N THR A 18 20.38 54.16 1.01
CA THR A 18 19.27 54.67 0.14
C THR A 18 19.36 54.53 -1.40
N THR A 19 18.38 53.98 -2.15
CA THR A 19 17.03 54.53 -2.49
C THR A 19 16.21 53.37 -3.15
N GLN A 20 14.96 52.99 -2.82
CA GLN A 20 13.62 53.63 -2.79
C GLN A 20 12.95 53.84 -4.18
N GLY A 21 11.65 53.50 -4.31
CA GLY A 21 10.87 53.40 -5.56
C GLY A 21 10.32 51.97 -5.75
N GLN A 22 9.03 51.58 -5.61
CA GLN A 22 7.73 52.23 -5.83
C GLN A 22 7.44 52.64 -7.29
N ALA A 23 6.28 52.34 -7.90
CA ALA A 23 5.11 51.54 -7.46
C ALA A 23 4.14 51.19 -8.63
N HIS A 24 3.08 50.42 -8.32
CA HIS A 24 1.82 50.22 -9.08
C HIS A 24 1.85 49.39 -10.40
N ALA A 25 0.73 48.88 -10.95
CA ALA A 25 -0.51 48.20 -10.46
C ALA A 25 -1.53 48.08 -11.64
N LYS A 26 -2.65 47.32 -11.45
CA LYS A 26 -3.88 47.22 -12.32
C LYS A 26 -3.73 46.32 -13.57
N THR A 27 -4.75 45.84 -14.34
CA THR A 27 -6.21 45.45 -14.22
C THR A 27 -6.65 45.05 -15.67
N ALA A 28 -7.55 44.12 -16.05
CA ALA A 28 -8.58 43.21 -15.48
C ALA A 28 -8.37 41.76 -16.07
N ALA A 29 -9.13 40.67 -15.84
CA ALA A 29 -10.45 40.30 -15.26
C ALA A 29 -11.73 40.42 -16.16
N LYS A 30 -12.68 39.47 -15.96
CA LYS A 30 -13.99 39.24 -16.66
C LYS A 30 -13.89 38.63 -18.08
N ARG A 31 -14.93 37.98 -18.64
CA ARG A 31 -16.36 37.75 -18.21
C ARG A 31 -16.71 36.22 -18.27
N ALA A 32 -17.96 35.82 -18.03
CA ALA A 32 -18.41 34.41 -18.00
C ALA A 32 -19.94 34.26 -18.22
N LYS A 33 -20.44 33.01 -18.33
CA LYS A 33 -21.85 32.56 -18.54
C LYS A 33 -22.33 32.69 -20.00
N VAL A 34 -23.32 31.95 -20.52
CA VAL A 34 -24.70 31.57 -20.06
C VAL A 34 -24.98 30.08 -20.40
N ALA A 35 -25.59 29.23 -19.55
CA ALA A 35 -27.03 28.86 -19.41
C ALA A 35 -27.78 28.54 -20.74
N ALA A 36 -28.85 27.74 -20.80
CA ALA A 36 -29.71 27.15 -19.76
C ALA A 36 -30.29 25.77 -20.15
N SER A 37 -31.17 25.21 -19.31
CA SER A 37 -31.93 23.96 -19.53
C SER A 37 -33.37 24.23 -19.98
N GLU A 38 -33.99 23.32 -20.74
CA GLU A 38 -35.44 23.36 -21.01
C GLU A 38 -36.08 21.95 -21.04
N LYS A 39 -37.42 21.88 -20.92
CA LYS A 39 -38.22 20.64 -20.75
C LYS A 39 -39.31 20.53 -21.83
N GLN A 40 -39.62 19.30 -22.26
CA GLN A 40 -40.95 18.66 -22.40
C GLN A 40 -40.72 17.27 -23.06
N GLN A 41 -41.29 16.13 -22.64
CA GLN A 41 -42.69 15.70 -22.37
C GLN A 41 -43.53 15.46 -23.64
N HIS A 42 -44.44 14.47 -23.55
CA HIS A 42 -45.36 13.87 -24.56
C HIS A 42 -44.86 12.60 -25.31
N THR A 43 -45.64 11.52 -25.49
CA THR A 43 -46.83 11.00 -24.73
C THR A 43 -47.13 9.52 -25.04
N GLY A 44 -47.61 8.73 -24.05
CA GLY A 44 -48.44 7.52 -24.25
C GLY A 44 -47.74 6.25 -24.81
N SER A 45 -48.40 5.09 -24.91
CA SER A 45 -49.68 4.64 -24.30
C SER A 45 -49.82 3.10 -24.33
N LYS A 46 -50.37 2.51 -23.24
CA LYS A 46 -51.09 1.22 -23.09
C LYS A 46 -50.95 0.09 -24.15
N SER A 47 -50.64 -1.13 -23.70
CA SER A 47 -51.52 -2.35 -23.77
C SER A 47 -50.78 -3.63 -23.34
N LYS A 48 -51.18 -4.29 -22.22
CA LYS A 48 -52.13 -5.42 -22.13
C LYS A 48 -51.66 -6.80 -22.65
N SER A 49 -51.02 -7.56 -21.74
CA SER A 49 -51.42 -8.91 -21.28
C SER A 49 -51.84 -10.03 -22.27
N LYS A 50 -51.18 -11.20 -22.17
CA LYS A 50 -51.88 -12.50 -21.96
C LYS A 50 -50.98 -13.52 -21.25
N VAL A 51 -51.59 -14.53 -20.62
CA VAL A 51 -50.95 -15.69 -19.95
C VAL A 51 -51.32 -16.98 -20.70
N THR A 52 -50.36 -17.91 -20.82
CA THR A 52 -50.57 -19.35 -21.06
C THR A 52 -49.50 -20.15 -20.30
N ALA A 53 -49.78 -21.41 -19.97
CA ALA A 53 -48.95 -22.24 -19.09
C ALA A 53 -48.79 -23.69 -19.63
N ALA A 54 -48.03 -24.51 -18.90
CA ALA A 54 -47.57 -25.87 -19.24
C ALA A 54 -46.52 -25.93 -20.39
N SER A 55 -45.66 -26.96 -20.48
CA SER A 55 -45.57 -28.20 -19.68
C SER A 55 -44.12 -28.50 -19.25
N ALA A 56 -43.95 -29.49 -18.37
CA ALA A 56 -42.65 -29.88 -17.82
C ALA A 56 -41.94 -30.97 -18.65
N ALA A 57 -40.61 -30.96 -18.63
CA ALA A 57 -39.75 -32.09 -19.01
C ALA A 57 -38.52 -32.13 -18.10
N THR A 58 -38.25 -33.29 -17.51
CA THR A 58 -37.20 -33.47 -16.49
C THR A 58 -35.83 -33.71 -17.11
N THR A 59 -34.84 -32.87 -16.77
CA THR A 59 -33.42 -33.25 -16.79
C THR A 59 -32.74 -32.73 -15.53
N THR A 60 -32.70 -33.56 -14.48
CA THR A 60 -32.03 -33.24 -13.21
C THR A 60 -30.51 -33.33 -13.37
N SER A 61 -29.87 -32.24 -13.78
CA SER A 61 -28.40 -32.13 -13.73
C SER A 61 -27.98 -31.58 -12.36
N SER A 62 -27.69 -32.49 -11.43
CA SER A 62 -27.28 -32.18 -10.06
C SER A 62 -25.88 -31.56 -10.02
N LYS A 63 -25.82 -30.23 -10.10
CA LYS A 63 -24.57 -29.46 -9.96
C LYS A 63 -24.08 -29.51 -8.51
N VAL A 64 -23.33 -30.56 -8.16
CA VAL A 64 -22.65 -30.68 -6.87
C VAL A 64 -21.72 -29.48 -6.69
N SER A 65 -21.98 -28.69 -5.64
CA SER A 65 -21.09 -27.60 -5.25
C SER A 65 -19.84 -28.21 -4.65
N ALA A 66 -18.71 -28.06 -5.34
CA ALA A 66 -17.41 -28.31 -4.76
C ALA A 66 -17.21 -27.32 -3.60
N LYS A 67 -17.27 -27.81 -2.36
CA LYS A 67 -16.83 -27.03 -1.21
C LYS A 67 -15.34 -26.76 -1.36
N GLU A 68 -14.97 -25.49 -1.51
CA GLU A 68 -13.61 -25.08 -1.18
C GLU A 68 -13.35 -25.48 0.28
N ILE A 69 -12.25 -26.18 0.52
CA ILE A 69 -11.79 -26.42 1.89
C ILE A 69 -11.43 -25.04 2.46
N PRO A 70 -12.01 -24.61 3.60
CA PRO A 70 -11.64 -23.33 4.18
C PRO A 70 -10.15 -23.35 4.52
N GLY A 71 -9.40 -22.43 3.91
CA GLY A 71 -8.01 -22.16 4.32
C GLY A 71 -7.97 -21.60 5.74
N PRO A 72 -6.76 -21.28 6.25
CA PRO A 72 -6.60 -20.72 7.59
C PRO A 72 -7.54 -19.54 7.85
N GLN A 73 -8.19 -19.52 9.01
CA GLN A 73 -9.16 -18.50 9.41
C GLN A 73 -8.61 -17.61 10.53
N ASN A 74 -9.09 -16.37 10.56
CA ASN A 74 -8.94 -15.45 11.67
C ASN A 74 -9.99 -15.75 12.75
N ASP A 75 -9.83 -15.17 13.95
CA ASP A 75 -10.74 -15.37 15.09
C ASP A 75 -12.18 -14.88 14.82
N ASP A 76 -12.39 -14.01 13.82
CA ASP A 76 -13.70 -13.53 13.36
C ASP A 76 -14.36 -14.46 12.31
N GLY A 77 -13.72 -15.60 11.98
CA GLY A 77 -14.17 -16.54 10.95
C GLY A 77 -13.89 -16.09 9.51
N SER A 78 -13.27 -14.93 9.28
CA SER A 78 -12.81 -14.53 7.95
C SER A 78 -11.60 -15.38 7.54
N ARG A 79 -11.39 -15.59 6.23
CA ARG A 79 -10.16 -16.25 5.76
C ARG A 79 -8.95 -15.32 5.99
N ILE A 80 -7.86 -15.90 6.46
CA ILE A 80 -6.53 -15.26 6.42
C ILE A 80 -6.22 -14.91 4.97
N ARG A 81 -5.84 -13.66 4.73
CA ARG A 81 -5.28 -13.19 3.47
C ARG A 81 -3.76 -13.14 3.56
N VAL A 82 -3.13 -13.06 2.41
CA VAL A 82 -1.68 -12.84 2.30
C VAL A 82 -1.45 -11.52 1.58
N TRP A 83 -0.49 -10.76 2.08
CA TRP A 83 -0.09 -9.46 1.56
C TRP A 83 1.41 -9.46 1.31
N LEU A 84 1.87 -8.69 0.33
CA LEU A 84 3.27 -8.29 0.19
C LEU A 84 3.36 -6.80 0.51
N MET A 85 4.23 -6.46 1.47
CA MET A 85 4.41 -5.09 1.96
C MET A 85 5.88 -4.72 1.82
N LYS A 86 6.16 -3.64 1.09
CA LYS A 86 7.52 -3.20 0.74
C LYS A 86 8.01 -2.14 1.71
N SER A 87 9.23 -2.32 2.21
CA SER A 87 9.98 -1.31 2.95
C SER A 87 11.40 -1.17 2.39
N GLU A 88 11.98 0.01 2.54
CA GLU A 88 13.39 0.25 2.20
C GLU A 88 14.24 0.06 3.46
N PRO A 89 15.21 -0.87 3.50
CA PRO A 89 15.97 -1.18 4.72
C PRO A 89 16.78 -0.03 5.32
N ALA A 90 17.07 1.02 4.54
CA ALA A 90 17.70 2.24 5.03
C ALA A 90 16.74 3.17 5.79
N ALA A 91 15.43 2.92 5.73
CA ALA A 91 14.39 3.62 6.48
C ALA A 91 13.76 2.73 7.56
N PHE A 92 13.42 1.48 7.22
CA PHE A 92 12.94 0.48 8.17
C PHE A 92 13.15 -0.95 7.63
N SER A 93 14.07 -1.71 8.24
CA SER A 93 14.40 -3.09 7.85
C SER A 93 13.53 -4.13 8.59
N MET A 94 13.80 -5.42 8.32
CA MET A 94 13.16 -6.51 9.08
C MET A 94 13.77 -6.65 10.48
N ASP A 95 15.04 -6.26 10.65
CA ASP A 95 15.70 -6.26 11.95
C ASP A 95 15.19 -5.10 12.83
N ASP A 96 14.79 -3.97 12.24
CA ASP A 96 14.11 -2.90 12.97
C ASP A 96 12.71 -3.34 13.45
N LEU A 97 12.00 -4.18 12.68
CA LEU A 97 10.76 -4.80 13.14
C LEU A 97 11.00 -5.79 14.29
N ILE A 98 12.06 -6.61 14.23
CA ILE A 98 12.41 -7.54 15.31
C ILE A 98 12.76 -6.77 16.60
N ASN A 99 13.56 -5.71 16.49
CA ASN A 99 14.05 -4.90 17.61
C ASN A 99 13.03 -3.86 18.13
N SER A 100 11.92 -3.63 17.42
CA SER A 100 10.82 -2.77 17.89
C SER A 100 10.11 -3.37 19.12
N LYS A 101 9.37 -2.53 19.85
CA LYS A 101 8.65 -2.98 21.06
C LYS A 101 7.64 -4.07 20.69
N ASP A 102 7.67 -5.17 21.43
CA ASP A 102 6.82 -6.36 21.20
C ASP A 102 6.94 -6.91 19.75
N SER A 103 8.11 -6.68 19.13
CA SER A 103 8.42 -6.86 17.70
C SER A 103 7.30 -6.38 16.76
N THR A 104 6.68 -5.26 17.11
CA THR A 104 5.49 -4.68 16.46
C THR A 104 5.72 -3.22 16.07
N THR A 105 5.27 -2.84 14.89
CA THR A 105 5.30 -1.44 14.44
C THR A 105 4.03 -1.03 13.69
N HIS A 106 3.88 0.28 13.48
CA HIS A 106 2.90 0.90 12.60
C HIS A 106 3.46 0.99 11.16
N TRP A 107 2.64 0.69 10.16
CA TRP A 107 3.04 0.70 8.74
C TRP A 107 2.63 2.01 8.05
N ASP A 108 3.30 3.09 8.43
CA ASP A 108 3.01 4.45 7.97
C ASP A 108 3.53 4.74 6.55
N GLY A 109 3.58 6.02 6.16
CA GLY A 109 4.26 6.47 4.93
C GLY A 109 3.62 6.06 3.60
N VAL A 110 2.57 5.23 3.61
CA VAL A 110 1.85 4.81 2.39
C VAL A 110 1.10 6.01 1.80
N ARG A 111 1.69 6.62 0.76
CA ARG A 111 1.11 7.76 0.01
C ARG A 111 0.61 7.39 -1.39
N ASN A 112 0.40 6.10 -1.66
CA ASN A 112 -0.32 5.62 -2.84
C ASN A 112 -1.79 5.33 -2.48
N HIS A 113 -2.74 5.95 -3.18
CA HIS A 113 -4.17 5.83 -2.86
C HIS A 113 -4.73 4.41 -3.02
N GLU A 114 -4.21 3.59 -3.93
CA GLU A 114 -4.62 2.19 -4.10
C GLU A 114 -4.06 1.31 -2.98
N ALA A 115 -2.75 1.42 -2.68
CA ALA A 115 -2.12 0.71 -1.57
C ALA A 115 -2.81 1.02 -0.23
N LYS A 116 -3.12 2.30 0.02
CA LYS A 116 -3.90 2.75 1.17
C LYS A 116 -5.33 2.18 1.19
N ASN A 117 -6.00 2.07 0.04
CA ASN A 117 -7.34 1.47 -0.03
C ASN A 117 -7.29 -0.04 0.27
N LEU A 118 -6.26 -0.76 -0.22
CA LEU A 118 -6.05 -2.18 0.07
C LEU A 118 -5.83 -2.41 1.57
N MET A 119 -4.97 -1.62 2.23
CA MET A 119 -4.83 -1.68 3.68
C MET A 119 -6.15 -1.36 4.39
N LYS A 120 -6.77 -0.23 4.05
CA LYS A 120 -7.95 0.29 4.77
C LYS A 120 -9.16 -0.64 4.69
N ASN A 121 -9.41 -1.24 3.54
CA ASN A 121 -10.68 -1.89 3.24
C ASN A 121 -10.62 -3.42 3.30
N ASN A 122 -9.42 -4.02 3.33
CA ASN A 122 -9.26 -5.46 3.11
C ASN A 122 -8.34 -6.19 4.09
N MET A 123 -7.44 -5.52 4.82
CA MET A 123 -6.57 -6.17 5.81
C MET A 123 -7.32 -6.49 7.10
N LYS A 124 -7.13 -7.71 7.62
CA LYS A 124 -7.69 -8.19 8.89
C LYS A 124 -6.60 -8.65 9.86
N ILE A 125 -6.89 -8.56 11.15
CA ILE A 125 -5.98 -9.08 12.20
C ILE A 125 -5.82 -10.59 11.98
N GLY A 126 -4.57 -11.07 11.96
CA GLY A 126 -4.21 -12.45 11.61
C GLY A 126 -3.76 -12.64 10.14
N ASP A 127 -4.06 -11.69 9.24
CA ASP A 127 -3.55 -11.72 7.87
C ASP A 127 -2.02 -11.77 7.83
N ARG A 128 -1.47 -12.55 6.88
CA ARG A 128 -0.03 -12.78 6.73
C ARG A 128 0.61 -11.73 5.82
N VAL A 129 1.86 -11.39 6.11
CA VAL A 129 2.63 -10.39 5.37
C VAL A 129 3.99 -10.98 4.93
N LEU A 130 4.24 -11.00 3.63
CA LEU A 130 5.57 -11.13 3.03
C LEU A 130 6.29 -9.78 3.16
N PHE A 131 7.28 -9.69 4.07
CA PHE A 131 8.09 -8.49 4.24
C PHE A 131 9.12 -8.42 3.11
N TYR A 132 9.00 -7.39 2.26
CA TYR A 132 9.81 -7.23 1.06
C TYR A 132 10.77 -6.05 1.20
N HIS A 133 12.07 -6.29 0.98
CA HIS A 133 13.10 -5.26 0.92
C HIS A 133 13.20 -4.67 -0.49
N SER A 134 12.89 -3.38 -0.61
CA SER A 134 12.97 -2.59 -1.85
C SER A 134 14.12 -1.57 -1.83
N ASN A 135 14.46 -1.04 -3.00
CA ASN A 135 15.48 -0.01 -3.21
C ASN A 135 16.88 -0.36 -2.67
N VAL A 136 17.26 -1.63 -2.77
CA VAL A 136 18.57 -2.17 -2.40
C VAL A 136 19.17 -2.96 -3.55
N LYS A 137 20.49 -3.25 -3.47
CA LYS A 137 21.24 -4.02 -4.49
C LYS A 137 20.60 -5.37 -4.80
N GLU A 138 20.06 -6.04 -3.79
CA GLU A 138 19.44 -7.36 -3.87
C GLU A 138 18.05 -7.30 -3.23
N PRO A 139 17.04 -6.82 -3.97
CA PRO A 139 15.69 -6.66 -3.45
C PRO A 139 14.96 -8.01 -3.46
N GLY A 140 14.15 -8.28 -2.45
CA GLY A 140 13.53 -9.60 -2.28
C GLY A 140 12.68 -9.73 -1.02
N ILE A 141 12.08 -10.90 -0.82
CA ILE A 141 11.34 -11.24 0.39
C ILE A 141 12.32 -11.77 1.43
N VAL A 142 12.28 -11.20 2.64
CA VAL A 142 13.26 -11.49 3.72
C VAL A 142 12.65 -12.14 4.97
N GLY A 143 11.32 -12.12 5.10
CA GLY A 143 10.64 -12.75 6.21
C GLY A 143 9.13 -12.60 6.17
N LEU A 144 8.50 -13.13 7.22
CA LEU A 144 7.08 -13.09 7.47
C LEU A 144 6.76 -12.17 8.65
N ALA A 145 5.69 -11.41 8.51
CA ALA A 145 4.99 -10.69 9.56
C ALA A 145 3.49 -11.03 9.51
N LYS A 146 2.71 -10.49 10.44
CA LYS A 146 1.25 -10.59 10.48
C LYS A 146 0.62 -9.24 10.85
N ILE A 147 -0.61 -8.99 10.41
CA ILE A 147 -1.39 -7.85 10.86
C ILE A 147 -1.86 -8.10 12.30
N VAL A 148 -1.60 -7.16 13.21
CA VAL A 148 -2.06 -7.19 14.62
C VAL A 148 -3.02 -6.06 14.97
N ARG A 149 -3.25 -5.10 14.07
CA ARG A 149 -4.30 -4.10 14.19
C ARG A 149 -4.86 -3.71 12.83
N GLU A 150 -6.19 -3.69 12.73
CA GLU A 150 -6.90 -3.16 11.55
C GLU A 150 -6.65 -1.67 11.32
N SER A 151 -7.06 -1.18 10.16
CA SER A 151 -6.56 0.10 9.66
C SER A 151 -7.12 1.34 10.38
N TYR A 152 -6.22 2.27 10.67
CA TYR A 152 -6.51 3.52 11.38
C TYR A 152 -5.77 4.71 10.75
N PRO A 153 -6.14 5.97 11.04
CA PRO A 153 -5.52 7.15 10.44
C PRO A 153 -4.01 7.21 10.67
N ASP A 154 -3.27 7.48 9.60
CA ASP A 154 -1.82 7.64 9.66
C ASP A 154 -1.46 9.02 10.25
N HIS A 155 -0.90 9.02 11.46
CA HIS A 155 -0.54 10.25 12.15
C HIS A 155 0.65 10.98 11.53
N THR A 156 1.51 10.30 10.77
CA THR A 156 2.68 10.94 10.11
C THR A 156 2.24 11.83 8.95
N ALA A 157 0.99 11.73 8.49
CA ALA A 157 0.38 12.67 7.55
C ALA A 157 0.06 14.04 8.16
N PHE A 158 -0.04 14.16 9.50
CA PHE A 158 -0.44 15.40 10.18
C PHE A 158 0.73 16.18 10.80
N ASP A 159 1.88 15.54 11.01
CA ASP A 159 3.08 16.19 11.55
C ASP A 159 3.87 16.89 10.44
N SER A 160 3.98 18.23 10.51
CA SER A 160 4.72 19.05 9.55
C SER A 160 6.23 18.83 9.54
N LYS A 161 6.78 18.03 10.49
CA LYS A 161 8.17 17.57 10.51
C LYS A 161 8.38 16.23 9.82
N SER A 162 7.30 15.49 9.53
CA SER A 162 7.37 14.18 8.89
C SER A 162 7.72 14.28 7.40
N HIS A 163 8.55 13.37 6.91
CA HIS A 163 8.77 13.16 5.47
C HIS A 163 7.48 12.80 4.70
N TYR A 164 6.44 12.35 5.40
CA TYR A 164 5.17 11.90 4.84
C TYR A 164 3.99 12.83 5.15
N TYR A 165 4.27 14.08 5.56
CA TYR A 165 3.27 15.12 5.80
C TYR A 165 2.41 15.40 4.56
N ASP A 166 1.11 15.61 4.75
CA ASP A 166 0.18 16.00 3.68
C ASP A 166 -0.67 17.18 4.15
N THR A 167 -0.43 18.36 3.57
CA THR A 167 -1.12 19.64 3.92
C THR A 167 -2.63 19.63 3.71
N LYS A 168 -3.19 18.57 3.12
CA LYS A 168 -4.64 18.39 2.90
C LYS A 168 -5.20 17.21 3.71
N SER A 169 -4.43 16.61 4.60
CA SER A 169 -4.86 15.54 5.50
C SER A 169 -4.96 16.09 6.92
N SER A 170 -6.09 15.91 7.60
CA SER A 170 -6.31 16.38 8.97
C SER A 170 -6.80 15.25 9.87
N LYS A 171 -6.85 15.49 11.19
CA LYS A 171 -7.40 14.50 12.13
C LYS A 171 -8.89 14.25 11.90
N ASP A 172 -9.61 15.27 11.43
CA ASP A 172 -11.05 15.23 11.18
C ASP A 172 -11.39 14.69 9.76
N ASP A 173 -10.52 14.94 8.76
CA ASP A 173 -10.56 14.35 7.42
C ASP A 173 -9.21 13.68 7.08
N PRO A 174 -8.98 12.44 7.57
CA PRO A 174 -7.74 11.72 7.32
C PRO A 174 -7.71 11.13 5.91
N ARG A 175 -6.77 11.59 5.07
CA ARG A 175 -6.58 11.05 3.70
C ARG A 175 -5.78 9.76 3.67
N TRP A 176 -4.95 9.54 4.69
CA TRP A 176 -3.97 8.45 4.80
C TRP A 176 -4.23 7.58 6.02
N PHE A 177 -3.95 6.30 5.87
CA PHE A 177 -4.26 5.23 6.83
C PHE A 177 -3.11 4.23 6.85
N MET A 178 -2.89 3.62 8.01
CA MET A 178 -1.90 2.57 8.26
C MET A 178 -2.54 1.39 9.01
N VAL A 179 -1.74 0.36 9.29
CA VAL A 179 -2.06 -0.84 10.08
C VAL A 179 -0.89 -1.11 11.02
N ASP A 180 -1.07 -1.88 12.10
CA ASP A 180 0.08 -2.37 12.89
C ASP A 180 0.42 -3.81 12.49
N VAL A 181 1.71 -4.08 12.29
CA VAL A 181 2.26 -5.38 11.94
C VAL A 181 3.22 -5.90 13.01
N GLN A 182 3.19 -7.19 13.28
CA GLN A 182 4.12 -7.88 14.19
C GLN A 182 4.96 -8.89 13.42
N PHE A 183 6.24 -9.00 13.78
CA PHE A 183 7.15 -10.03 13.29
C PHE A 183 6.58 -11.45 13.48
N SER A 184 6.90 -12.36 12.57
CA SER A 184 6.56 -13.79 12.67
C SER A 184 7.82 -14.66 12.57
N ARG A 185 8.60 -14.54 11.49
CA ARG A 185 9.93 -15.15 11.34
C ARG A 185 10.72 -14.50 10.21
N LYS A 186 12.05 -14.64 10.20
CA LYS A 186 12.83 -14.45 8.95
C LYS A 186 12.61 -15.64 8.00
N LEU A 187 12.93 -15.46 6.72
CA LEU A 187 13.11 -16.60 5.82
C LEU A 187 14.50 -17.22 6.01
N LYS A 188 14.66 -18.50 5.66
CA LYS A 188 15.94 -19.23 5.63
C LYS A 188 16.97 -18.56 4.71
N ARG A 189 16.50 -18.05 3.56
CA ARG A 189 17.26 -17.27 2.59
C ARG A 189 16.39 -16.15 2.02
N VAL A 190 17.02 -15.11 1.45
CA VAL A 190 16.29 -14.08 0.71
C VAL A 190 15.74 -14.68 -0.58
N LEU A 191 14.45 -14.49 -0.84
CA LEU A 191 13.83 -14.84 -2.13
C LEU A 191 13.91 -13.62 -3.04
N THR A 192 14.89 -13.62 -3.93
CA THR A 192 15.28 -12.41 -4.68
C THR A 192 14.26 -12.08 -5.76
N LEU A 193 14.16 -10.79 -6.12
CA LEU A 193 13.32 -10.36 -7.24
C LEU A 193 13.75 -11.00 -8.56
N ASN A 194 15.04 -11.28 -8.74
CA ASN A 194 15.58 -11.92 -9.95
C ASN A 194 15.15 -13.39 -10.05
N GLU A 195 15.13 -14.11 -8.93
CA GLU A 195 14.58 -15.47 -8.83
C GLU A 195 13.07 -15.49 -9.08
N LEU A 196 12.32 -14.62 -8.39
CA LEU A 196 10.86 -14.52 -8.55
C LEU A 196 10.45 -14.16 -9.99
N GLN A 197 11.29 -13.41 -10.72
CA GLN A 197 11.07 -13.12 -12.14
C GLN A 197 11.14 -14.35 -13.06
N GLN A 198 11.86 -15.42 -12.69
CA GLN A 198 11.95 -16.65 -13.50
C GLN A 198 10.62 -17.40 -13.60
N TYR A 199 9.72 -17.15 -12.64
CA TYR A 199 8.37 -17.72 -12.56
C TYR A 199 7.27 -16.71 -12.95
N LYS A 200 7.66 -15.51 -13.44
CA LYS A 200 6.76 -14.40 -13.78
C LYS A 200 5.69 -14.76 -14.80
N ASP A 201 5.99 -15.65 -15.73
CA ASP A 201 5.04 -16.05 -16.78
C ASP A 201 4.57 -17.51 -16.58
N LYS A 202 4.70 -18.02 -15.33
CA LYS A 202 4.33 -19.36 -14.85
C LYS A 202 3.47 -19.28 -13.57
N GLU A 203 3.93 -19.85 -12.45
CA GLU A 203 3.22 -19.91 -11.17
C GLU A 203 2.95 -18.52 -10.57
N LEU A 204 3.85 -17.56 -10.80
CA LEU A 204 3.71 -16.17 -10.34
C LEU A 204 3.10 -15.23 -11.41
N SER A 205 2.43 -15.80 -12.43
CA SER A 205 1.78 -15.05 -13.54
C SER A 205 0.68 -14.07 -13.17
N ARG A 206 0.18 -14.13 -11.93
CA ARG A 206 -0.80 -13.16 -11.42
C ARG A 206 -0.17 -12.14 -10.45
N MET A 207 1.07 -12.38 -10.00
CA MET A 207 1.66 -11.73 -8.83
C MET A 207 1.86 -10.24 -9.07
N MET A 208 1.27 -9.42 -8.20
CA MET A 208 1.32 -7.96 -8.35
C MET A 208 2.74 -7.39 -8.21
N LEU A 209 3.67 -8.13 -7.62
CA LEU A 209 5.09 -7.76 -7.51
C LEU A 209 5.71 -7.62 -8.90
N LEU A 210 5.50 -8.64 -9.74
CA LEU A 210 6.11 -8.81 -11.06
C LEU A 210 5.34 -8.06 -12.16
N ARG A 211 4.05 -7.78 -11.92
CA ARG A 211 3.16 -7.06 -12.85
C ARG A 211 3.06 -5.57 -12.59
N ARG A 212 3.16 -5.13 -11.32
CA ARG A 212 2.88 -3.75 -10.88
C ARG A 212 3.85 -3.29 -9.79
N GLY A 213 5.15 -3.38 -10.07
CA GLY A 213 6.24 -3.14 -9.11
C GLY A 213 6.19 -1.83 -8.30
N ARG A 214 5.55 -0.76 -8.81
CA ARG A 214 5.36 0.54 -8.12
C ARG A 214 4.28 0.55 -7.02
N LEU A 215 3.50 -0.52 -6.86
CA LEU A 215 2.53 -0.64 -5.76
C LEU A 215 3.23 -1.21 -4.52
N SER A 216 3.19 -0.50 -3.39
CA SER A 216 3.94 -0.84 -2.17
C SER A 216 3.25 -1.85 -1.23
N VAL A 217 1.92 -1.92 -1.28
CA VAL A 217 1.11 -2.92 -0.57
C VAL A 217 0.26 -3.66 -1.58
N GLN A 218 0.35 -4.98 -1.57
CA GLN A 218 -0.18 -5.83 -2.64
C GLN A 218 -0.87 -7.07 -2.07
N PRO A 219 -2.07 -7.45 -2.51
CA PRO A 219 -2.60 -8.79 -2.22
C PRO A 219 -1.75 -9.87 -2.88
N VAL A 220 -1.66 -11.01 -2.23
CA VAL A 220 -1.00 -12.24 -2.69
C VAL A 220 -2.02 -13.36 -2.55
N THR A 221 -2.15 -14.19 -3.59
CA THR A 221 -3.05 -15.34 -3.56
C THR A 221 -2.44 -16.51 -2.79
N ASP A 222 -3.27 -17.44 -2.35
CA ASP A 222 -2.84 -18.55 -1.49
C ASP A 222 -1.84 -19.47 -2.21
N ALA A 223 -2.04 -19.68 -3.52
CA ALA A 223 -1.12 -20.42 -4.39
C ALA A 223 0.21 -19.69 -4.65
N GLU A 224 0.19 -18.35 -4.79
CA GLU A 224 1.43 -17.56 -4.89
C GLU A 224 2.21 -17.60 -3.57
N MET A 225 1.53 -17.58 -2.42
CA MET A 225 2.14 -17.74 -1.11
C MET A 225 2.75 -19.14 -0.95
N GLU A 226 2.00 -20.19 -1.27
CA GLU A 226 2.45 -21.59 -1.21
C GLU A 226 3.69 -21.79 -2.09
N PHE A 227 3.66 -21.30 -3.33
CA PHE A 227 4.81 -21.38 -4.25
C PHE A 227 6.04 -20.61 -3.72
N VAL A 228 5.85 -19.39 -3.21
CA VAL A 228 6.93 -18.58 -2.63
C VAL A 228 7.55 -19.28 -1.41
N MET A 229 6.76 -19.91 -0.53
CA MET A 229 7.30 -20.73 0.57
C MET A 229 7.98 -22.00 0.05
N GLY A 230 7.50 -22.59 -1.04
CA GLY A 230 8.15 -23.72 -1.72
C GLY A 230 9.51 -23.38 -2.34
N LEU A 231 9.79 -22.10 -2.64
CA LEU A 231 11.14 -21.65 -3.04
C LEU A 231 12.10 -21.56 -1.85
N GLU A 232 11.61 -21.18 -0.66
CA GLU A 232 12.44 -21.04 0.54
C GLU A 232 13.14 -22.36 0.95
N GLU A 233 12.48 -23.48 0.69
CA GLU A 233 12.97 -24.84 0.97
C GLU A 233 13.90 -25.40 -0.12
N LYS A 234 14.15 -24.67 -1.21
CA LYS A 234 15.08 -25.07 -2.26
C LYS A 234 16.48 -24.50 -2.02
N ASP A 235 17.47 -25.39 -2.08
CA ASP A 235 18.88 -25.02 -2.22
C ASP A 235 19.15 -24.41 -3.60
N VAL A 236 19.92 -23.32 -3.65
CA VAL A 236 20.12 -22.49 -4.85
C VAL A 236 21.16 -23.09 -5.82
N ASP A 237 21.84 -24.17 -5.43
CA ASP A 237 22.98 -24.75 -6.15
C ASP A 237 22.64 -25.99 -7.02
N GLN A 238 21.38 -26.43 -7.08
CA GLN A 238 20.99 -27.60 -7.88
C GLN A 238 20.78 -27.31 -9.39
N ASP A 239 20.68 -26.04 -9.80
CA ASP A 239 20.45 -25.62 -11.20
C ASP A 239 21.75 -25.06 -11.86
N LYS A 240 22.92 -25.65 -11.55
CA LYS A 240 24.25 -25.23 -12.07
C LYS A 240 25.07 -26.40 -12.63
N GLU A 241 24.50 -27.14 -13.57
CA GLU A 241 25.18 -28.21 -14.33
C GLU A 241 24.83 -28.13 -15.83
#